data_AF-A0AAW9RAV1-F1
#
_entry.id   AF-A0AAW9RAV1-F1
#
_cell.length_a   1.000
_cell.length_b   1.000
_cell.length_c   1.000
_cell.angle_alpha   90.00
_cell.angle_beta   90.00
_cell.angle_gamma   90.00
#
_symmetry.space_group_name_H-M   'P 1'
#
loop_
_entity.id
_entity.type
_entity.pdbx_description
1 polymer ?
#
loop_
_entity_poly.entity_id
_entity_poly.type
_entity_poly.pdbx_seq_one_letter_code
_entity_poly.pdbx_strand_id
1 'polypeptide(L)'
;MTDPFSDSYGEARGRFIAAASRAGGSVKSYVNPKAHGPRGGSLCMETAVFGPPDAEKALLILSGTHGQEGYTGSAGQLAFMGSQAFADRDPSIRILLIHALNPYGFAYDTRVNENNVDLNRNFVDFSAALPRNEGYAEIHSLICPDEWTEECRSETIFRDRINGDRFTEWMNAINAGQYQEPTGFGFGGTQREWSNETLEAILAAELSGIRKLGFIDWHTGLGGYGEPFFLCFNEQGGPDWERACQWWGRERVDTQSGFDGAPRPQYSGLVFQGVQKFVAPAEMTGAVIEFGTGPILEIFDWHRRDRWLRFGTGPDDAEMRTRFRKGVRDALFPTDPEWRRSVLTHAETIQAQALAGVAAW
;
A
#
# COMPACT_ATOMS: atom_id res chain seq x y z
N MET A 1 -13.07 -23.36 1.30
CA MET A 1 -12.18 -22.61 0.38
C MET A 1 -10.75 -22.82 0.83
N THR A 2 -9.80 -22.94 -0.10
CA THR A 2 -8.37 -22.95 0.20
C THR A 2 -7.95 -21.58 0.74
N ASP A 3 -7.01 -21.53 1.69
CA ASP A 3 -6.44 -20.29 2.24
C ASP A 3 -5.94 -19.39 1.09
N PRO A 4 -6.49 -18.17 0.84
CA PRO A 4 -6.10 -17.30 -0.27
C PRO A 4 -4.73 -16.64 -0.08
N PHE A 5 -4.15 -16.68 1.11
CA PHE A 5 -2.81 -16.17 1.35
C PHE A 5 -1.74 -17.06 0.68
N SER A 6 -0.64 -16.43 0.27
CA SER A 6 0.48 -17.06 -0.45
C SER A 6 1.79 -16.84 0.30
N ASP A 7 2.74 -17.76 0.15
CA ASP A 7 4.03 -17.70 0.85
C ASP A 7 5.14 -17.03 0.03
N SER A 8 4.86 -16.63 -1.21
CA SER A 8 5.81 -15.84 -2.00
C SER A 8 5.10 -14.99 -3.04
N TYR A 9 5.77 -13.91 -3.48
CA TYR A 9 5.35 -13.12 -4.64
C TYR A 9 5.03 -14.00 -5.87
N GLY A 10 5.88 -14.99 -6.17
CA GLY A 10 5.69 -15.86 -7.33
C GLY A 10 4.43 -16.72 -7.24
N GLU A 11 4.12 -17.23 -6.05
CA GLU A 11 2.88 -17.96 -5.78
C GLU A 11 1.67 -17.02 -5.87
N ALA A 12 1.71 -15.87 -5.20
CA ALA A 12 0.63 -14.88 -5.21
C ALA A 12 0.28 -14.45 -6.64
N ARG A 13 1.30 -14.10 -7.43
CA ARG A 13 1.17 -13.76 -8.86
C ARG A 13 0.51 -14.90 -9.66
N GLY A 14 1.01 -16.13 -9.51
CA GLY A 14 0.46 -17.27 -10.23
C GLY A 14 -1.01 -17.54 -9.88
N ARG A 15 -1.36 -17.41 -8.60
CA ARG A 15 -2.73 -17.59 -8.11
C ARG A 15 -3.65 -16.47 -8.59
N PHE A 16 -3.20 -15.22 -8.59
CA PHE A 16 -3.93 -14.07 -9.12
C PHE A 16 -4.27 -14.27 -10.60
N ILE A 17 -3.27 -14.57 -11.44
CA ILE A 17 -3.46 -14.81 -12.89
C ILE A 17 -4.45 -15.95 -13.12
N ALA A 18 -4.31 -17.06 -12.38
CA ALA A 18 -5.18 -18.22 -12.52
C ALA A 18 -6.63 -17.92 -12.07
N ALA A 19 -6.81 -17.17 -10.99
CA ALA A 19 -8.13 -16.77 -10.50
C ALA A 19 -8.81 -15.79 -11.46
N ALA A 20 -8.09 -14.76 -11.92
CA ALA A 20 -8.58 -13.81 -12.90
C ALA A 20 -9.01 -14.48 -14.20
N SER A 21 -8.20 -15.40 -14.72
CA SER A 21 -8.52 -16.16 -15.93
C SER A 21 -9.77 -17.02 -15.74
N ARG A 22 -9.91 -17.70 -14.59
CA ARG A 22 -11.12 -18.49 -14.27
C ARG A 22 -12.38 -17.63 -14.12
N ALA A 23 -12.23 -16.40 -13.64
CA ALA A 23 -13.30 -15.43 -13.50
C ALA A 23 -13.66 -14.73 -14.83
N GLY A 24 -12.99 -15.07 -15.95
CA GLY A 24 -13.23 -14.49 -17.27
C GLY A 24 -12.57 -13.14 -17.50
N GLY A 25 -11.56 -12.78 -16.71
CA GLY A 25 -10.85 -11.51 -16.81
C GLY A 25 -9.77 -11.52 -17.89
N SER A 26 -9.57 -10.38 -18.54
CA SER A 26 -8.42 -10.16 -19.42
C SER A 26 -7.19 -9.83 -18.58
N VAL A 27 -6.19 -10.70 -18.62
CA VAL A 27 -4.95 -10.54 -17.86
C VAL A 27 -3.84 -9.95 -18.73
N LYS A 28 -3.11 -8.96 -18.21
CA LYS A 28 -1.87 -8.43 -18.82
C LYS A 28 -0.76 -8.35 -17.79
N SER A 29 0.46 -8.66 -18.22
CA SER A 29 1.67 -8.56 -17.39
C SER A 29 2.56 -7.42 -17.87
N TYR A 30 2.93 -6.53 -16.96
CA TYR A 30 3.87 -5.43 -17.20
C TYR A 30 5.16 -5.74 -16.47
N VAL A 31 6.21 -6.08 -17.22
CA VAL A 31 7.53 -6.45 -16.67
C VAL A 31 8.28 -5.19 -16.25
N ASN A 32 8.82 -5.16 -15.03
CA ASN A 32 9.79 -4.17 -14.61
C ASN A 32 11.14 -4.48 -15.27
N PRO A 33 11.64 -3.65 -16.19
CA PRO A 33 12.90 -3.91 -16.89
C PRO A 33 14.13 -3.56 -16.05
N LYS A 34 13.96 -2.89 -14.91
CA LYS A 34 15.05 -2.36 -14.07
C LYS A 34 15.42 -3.29 -12.91
N ALA A 35 14.63 -4.34 -12.65
CA ALA A 35 14.84 -5.22 -11.50
C ALA A 35 14.44 -6.67 -11.78
N HIS A 36 15.08 -7.59 -11.04
CA HIS A 36 14.78 -9.02 -11.04
C HIS A 36 14.46 -9.48 -9.62
N GLY A 37 13.70 -10.55 -9.48
CA GLY A 37 13.40 -11.13 -8.18
C GLY A 37 14.63 -11.78 -7.53
N PRO A 38 14.54 -12.18 -6.25
CA PRO A 38 15.68 -12.72 -5.49
C PRO A 38 16.35 -13.96 -6.11
N ARG A 39 15.65 -14.67 -7.00
CA ARG A 39 16.14 -15.85 -7.74
C ARG A 39 16.31 -15.60 -9.25
N GLY A 40 16.40 -14.33 -9.68
CA GLY A 40 16.61 -13.92 -11.07
C GLY A 40 15.36 -13.93 -11.97
N GLY A 41 14.17 -14.23 -11.43
CA GLY A 41 12.91 -14.19 -12.19
C GLY A 41 12.42 -12.79 -12.50
N SER A 42 11.56 -12.63 -13.51
CA SER A 42 10.93 -11.34 -13.83
C SER A 42 10.04 -10.85 -12.70
N LEU A 43 10.08 -9.53 -12.47
CA LEU A 43 9.15 -8.82 -11.59
C LEU A 43 8.11 -8.13 -12.45
N CYS A 44 6.84 -8.38 -12.16
CA CYS A 44 5.72 -7.91 -12.97
C CYS A 44 4.61 -7.30 -12.11
N MET A 45 4.03 -6.22 -12.63
CA MET A 45 2.70 -5.76 -12.24
C MET A 45 1.68 -6.46 -13.13
N GLU A 46 0.65 -7.04 -12.53
CA GLU A 46 -0.40 -7.76 -13.26
C GLU A 46 -1.69 -6.95 -13.23
N THR A 47 -2.42 -6.94 -14.33
CA THR A 47 -3.78 -6.39 -14.37
C THR A 47 -4.77 -7.50 -14.67
N ALA A 48 -5.93 -7.49 -14.01
CA ALA A 48 -7.10 -8.28 -14.40
C ALA A 48 -8.27 -7.32 -14.65
N VAL A 49 -8.80 -7.38 -15.88
CA VAL A 49 -9.84 -6.47 -16.35
C VAL A 49 -11.13 -7.23 -16.63
N PHE A 50 -12.25 -6.72 -16.12
CA PHE A 50 -13.59 -7.26 -16.32
C PHE A 50 -14.56 -6.16 -16.74
N GLY A 51 -15.61 -6.52 -17.47
CA GLY A 51 -16.63 -5.58 -17.93
C GLY A 51 -16.24 -4.82 -19.21
N PRO A 52 -17.13 -3.96 -19.71
CA PRO A 52 -16.99 -3.34 -21.02
C PRO A 52 -15.88 -2.28 -21.06
N PRO A 53 -15.19 -2.09 -22.20
CA PRO A 53 -14.14 -1.08 -22.37
C PRO A 53 -14.68 0.35 -22.43
N ASP A 54 -15.96 0.53 -22.74
CA ASP A 54 -16.68 1.81 -22.81
C ASP A 54 -17.54 2.09 -21.56
N ALA A 55 -17.28 1.38 -20.46
CA ALA A 55 -17.97 1.62 -19.19
C ALA A 55 -17.77 3.05 -18.70
N GLU A 56 -18.85 3.71 -18.28
CA GLU A 56 -18.76 5.03 -17.63
C GLU A 56 -18.41 4.92 -16.14
N LYS A 57 -18.52 3.72 -15.55
CA LYS A 57 -18.29 3.45 -14.13
C LYS A 57 -17.24 2.36 -13.98
N ALA A 58 -16.29 2.57 -13.08
CA ALA A 58 -15.28 1.58 -12.78
C ALA A 58 -14.99 1.41 -11.29
N LEU A 59 -14.50 0.24 -10.92
CA LEU A 59 -13.88 -0.05 -9.63
C LEU A 59 -12.41 -0.44 -9.86
N LEU A 60 -11.50 0.33 -9.27
CA LEU A 60 -10.06 0.06 -9.23
C LEU A 60 -9.65 -0.43 -7.85
N ILE A 61 -8.98 -1.59 -7.80
CA ILE A 61 -8.43 -2.15 -6.56
C ILE A 61 -6.94 -2.44 -6.76
N LEU A 62 -6.10 -1.75 -5.99
CA LEU A 62 -4.65 -1.94 -5.99
C LEU A 62 -4.23 -2.91 -4.88
N SER A 63 -3.14 -3.62 -5.12
CA SER A 63 -2.41 -4.35 -4.08
C SER A 63 -0.90 -4.16 -4.22
N GLY A 64 -0.21 -4.16 -3.08
CA GLY A 64 1.24 -4.13 -3.03
C GLY A 64 1.83 -2.77 -3.43
N THR A 65 1.17 -1.66 -3.09
CA THR A 65 1.79 -0.31 -3.15
C THR A 65 3.05 -0.28 -2.29
N HIS A 66 2.93 -0.70 -1.04
CA HIS A 66 4.07 -1.18 -0.27
C HIS A 66 4.22 -2.68 -0.50
N GLY A 67 5.44 -3.10 -0.80
CA GLY A 67 5.68 -4.42 -1.36
C GLY A 67 5.16 -5.58 -0.52
N GLN A 68 5.62 -5.68 0.72
CA GLN A 68 5.22 -6.74 1.66
C GLN A 68 3.71 -6.80 1.96
N GLU A 69 2.99 -5.69 1.82
CA GLU A 69 1.55 -5.62 2.04
C GLU A 69 0.77 -6.25 0.86
N GLY A 70 1.48 -6.54 -0.23
CA GLY A 70 0.98 -7.27 -1.41
C GLY A 70 0.47 -8.67 -1.09
N TYR A 71 0.97 -9.37 -0.06
CA TYR A 71 0.43 -10.68 0.34
C TYR A 71 -1.04 -10.57 0.74
N THR A 72 -1.35 -9.55 1.55
CA THR A 72 -2.70 -9.27 2.04
C THR A 72 -3.61 -8.76 0.95
N GLY A 73 -3.15 -7.77 0.17
CA GLY A 73 -3.92 -7.26 -0.95
C GLY A 73 -4.19 -8.32 -2.03
N SER A 74 -3.23 -9.19 -2.32
CA SER A 74 -3.41 -10.33 -3.22
C SER A 74 -4.47 -11.30 -2.68
N ALA A 75 -4.43 -11.64 -1.40
CA ALA A 75 -5.41 -12.53 -0.79
C ALA A 75 -6.83 -11.91 -0.85
N GLY A 76 -6.95 -10.61 -0.59
CA GLY A 76 -8.20 -9.85 -0.71
C GLY A 76 -8.75 -9.82 -2.15
N GLN A 77 -7.90 -9.65 -3.15
CA GLN A 77 -8.27 -9.71 -4.57
C GLN A 77 -8.74 -11.11 -4.99
N LEU A 78 -8.07 -12.17 -4.50
CA LEU A 78 -8.47 -13.57 -4.75
C LEU A 78 -9.84 -13.88 -4.12
N ALA A 79 -10.04 -13.44 -2.88
CA ALA A 79 -11.30 -13.59 -2.16
C ALA A 79 -12.44 -12.87 -2.89
N PHE A 80 -12.21 -11.63 -3.33
CA PHE A 80 -13.18 -10.88 -4.11
C PHE A 80 -13.59 -11.58 -5.40
N MET A 81 -12.63 -12.02 -6.23
CA MET A 81 -12.94 -12.74 -7.46
C MET A 81 -13.69 -14.07 -7.22
N GLY A 82 -13.53 -14.68 -6.05
CA GLY A 82 -14.25 -15.89 -5.63
C GLY A 82 -15.60 -15.63 -4.93
N SER A 83 -15.95 -14.37 -4.68
CA SER A 83 -17.13 -13.99 -3.89
C SER A 83 -18.42 -13.97 -4.71
N GLN A 84 -19.56 -14.10 -4.02
CA GLN A 84 -20.88 -13.95 -4.63
C GLN A 84 -21.11 -12.53 -5.16
N ALA A 85 -20.61 -11.51 -4.46
CA ALA A 85 -20.73 -10.11 -4.90
C ALA A 85 -20.04 -9.87 -6.26
N PHE A 86 -18.91 -10.53 -6.51
CA PHE A 86 -18.26 -10.48 -7.81
C PHE A 86 -19.04 -11.26 -8.86
N ALA A 87 -19.60 -12.43 -8.52
CA ALA A 87 -20.43 -13.21 -9.43
C ALA A 87 -21.70 -12.44 -9.88
N ASP A 88 -22.33 -11.72 -8.96
CA ASP A 88 -23.58 -10.97 -9.16
C ASP A 88 -23.36 -9.50 -9.57
N ARG A 89 -22.11 -9.14 -9.88
CA ARG A 89 -21.75 -7.77 -10.25
C ARG A 89 -22.58 -7.24 -11.42
N ASP A 90 -22.85 -5.94 -11.41
CA ASP A 90 -23.46 -5.27 -12.57
C ASP A 90 -22.50 -5.37 -13.78
N PRO A 91 -22.93 -5.98 -14.90
CA PRO A 91 -22.08 -6.19 -16.06
C PRO A 91 -21.72 -4.90 -16.80
N SER A 92 -22.36 -3.77 -16.50
CA SER A 92 -22.03 -2.45 -17.06
C SER A 92 -20.83 -1.79 -16.37
N ILE A 93 -20.43 -2.27 -15.19
CA ILE A 93 -19.29 -1.73 -14.44
C ILE A 93 -18.01 -2.41 -14.91
N ARG A 94 -16.99 -1.59 -15.16
CA ARG A 94 -15.63 -2.07 -15.38
C ARG A 94 -14.91 -2.32 -14.06
N ILE A 95 -14.27 -3.47 -13.91
CA ILE A 95 -13.44 -3.76 -12.74
C ILE A 95 -12.00 -3.91 -13.23
N LEU A 96 -11.10 -3.13 -12.64
CA LEU A 96 -9.66 -3.21 -12.85
C LEU A 96 -8.99 -3.57 -11.53
N LEU A 97 -8.43 -4.78 -11.47
CA LEU A 97 -7.57 -5.20 -10.36
C LEU A 97 -6.12 -5.04 -10.80
N ILE A 98 -5.32 -4.33 -10.02
CA ILE A 98 -3.86 -4.25 -10.22
C ILE A 98 -3.19 -5.00 -9.08
N HIS A 99 -2.46 -6.06 -9.43
CA HIS A 99 -1.73 -6.90 -8.50
C HIS A 99 -0.24 -6.58 -8.55
N ALA A 100 0.34 -6.30 -7.37
CA ALA A 100 1.75 -5.96 -7.17
C ALA A 100 2.17 -4.66 -7.86
N LEU A 101 1.66 -3.51 -7.39
CA LEU A 101 2.11 -2.20 -7.86
C LEU A 101 3.62 -2.02 -7.67
N ASN A 102 4.16 -2.50 -6.55
CA ASN A 102 5.59 -2.63 -6.25
C ASN A 102 6.02 -4.10 -6.28
N PRO A 103 6.28 -4.70 -7.46
CA PRO A 103 6.66 -6.11 -7.53
C PRO A 103 8.05 -6.37 -6.94
N TYR A 104 8.95 -5.37 -6.92
CA TYR A 104 10.23 -5.49 -6.23
C TYR A 104 10.03 -5.66 -4.72
N GLY A 105 9.35 -4.71 -4.08
CA GLY A 105 9.16 -4.78 -2.64
C GLY A 105 8.43 -6.05 -2.22
N PHE A 106 7.46 -6.49 -3.02
CA PHE A 106 6.72 -7.71 -2.75
C PHE A 106 7.61 -8.96 -2.85
N ALA A 107 8.49 -9.03 -3.84
CA ALA A 107 9.40 -10.17 -3.98
C ALA A 107 10.54 -10.19 -2.96
N TYR A 108 10.92 -9.02 -2.43
CA TYR A 108 12.03 -8.85 -1.48
C TYR A 108 11.57 -8.69 -0.02
N ASP A 109 10.27 -8.83 0.26
CA ASP A 109 9.67 -8.64 1.59
C ASP A 109 10.04 -7.28 2.22
N THR A 110 9.97 -6.21 1.42
CA THR A 110 10.27 -4.82 1.83
C THR A 110 9.16 -3.86 1.40
N ARG A 111 9.07 -2.72 2.09
CA ARG A 111 8.09 -1.66 1.81
C ARG A 111 8.34 -0.98 0.47
N VAL A 112 9.61 -0.71 0.18
CA VAL A 112 10.07 0.18 -0.90
C VAL A 112 10.36 -0.56 -2.20
N ASN A 113 10.58 0.17 -3.28
CA ASN A 113 10.95 -0.42 -4.57
C ASN A 113 12.48 -0.64 -4.70
N GLU A 114 12.92 -0.99 -5.91
CA GLU A 114 14.33 -1.25 -6.26
C GLU A 114 15.26 -0.06 -6.04
N ASN A 115 14.72 1.16 -5.93
CA ASN A 115 15.47 2.40 -5.72
C ASN A 115 15.30 2.97 -4.29
N ASN A 116 14.74 2.17 -3.36
CA ASN A 116 14.38 2.60 -2.01
C ASN A 116 13.31 3.70 -1.97
N VAL A 117 12.54 3.81 -3.06
CA VAL A 117 11.43 4.76 -3.12
C VAL A 117 10.22 4.12 -2.45
N ASP A 118 9.63 4.84 -1.49
CA ASP A 118 8.27 4.60 -1.04
C ASP A 118 7.34 5.09 -2.16
N LEU A 119 6.69 4.15 -2.87
CA LEU A 119 5.82 4.50 -4.00
C LEU A 119 4.68 5.42 -3.57
N ASN A 120 4.23 5.34 -2.32
CA ASN A 120 3.20 6.21 -1.78
C ASN A 120 3.74 7.61 -1.41
N ARG A 121 4.97 7.93 -1.82
CA ARG A 121 5.55 9.28 -1.86
C ARG A 121 6.04 9.67 -3.26
N ASN A 122 5.83 8.85 -4.29
CA ASN A 122 6.39 9.08 -5.63
C ASN A 122 5.45 9.84 -6.59
N PHE A 123 4.27 10.29 -6.16
CA PHE A 123 3.28 10.94 -7.04
C PHE A 123 3.28 12.48 -6.91
N VAL A 124 4.43 13.08 -6.63
CA VAL A 124 4.64 14.53 -6.69
C VAL A 124 4.87 15.03 -8.13
N ASP A 125 4.84 16.34 -8.32
CA ASP A 125 5.28 16.96 -9.56
C ASP A 125 6.81 17.10 -9.59
N PHE A 126 7.48 16.17 -10.28
CA PHE A 126 8.94 16.18 -10.47
C PHE A 126 9.45 17.30 -11.39
N SER A 127 8.57 18.07 -12.04
CA SER A 127 8.97 19.27 -12.79
C SER A 127 9.10 20.51 -11.90
N ALA A 128 8.56 20.45 -10.68
CA ALA A 128 8.65 21.49 -9.67
C ALA A 128 9.76 21.20 -8.65
N ALA A 129 10.02 22.16 -7.74
CA ALA A 129 10.90 21.93 -6.61
C ALA A 129 10.31 20.85 -5.68
N LEU A 130 11.11 19.85 -5.33
CA LEU A 130 10.67 18.76 -4.45
C LEU A 130 10.38 19.28 -3.03
N PRO A 131 9.36 18.73 -2.34
CA PRO A 131 9.03 19.12 -0.97
C PRO A 131 10.22 18.97 -0.02
N ARG A 132 10.38 19.94 0.88
CA ARG A 132 11.38 19.89 1.96
C ARG A 132 10.74 19.39 3.24
N ASN A 133 11.46 18.53 3.96
CA ASN A 133 11.05 18.03 5.26
C ASN A 133 12.18 18.27 6.27
N GLU A 134 12.22 19.46 6.85
CA GLU A 134 13.29 19.88 7.78
C GLU A 134 13.27 19.05 9.07
N GLY A 135 12.07 18.73 9.58
CA GLY A 135 11.92 17.83 10.74
C GLY A 135 12.50 16.43 10.50
N TYR A 136 12.44 15.91 9.26
CA TYR A 136 13.05 14.63 8.92
C TYR A 136 14.57 14.68 9.03
N ALA A 137 15.19 15.77 8.56
CA ALA A 137 16.64 15.94 8.63
C ALA A 137 17.16 15.93 10.07
N GLU A 138 16.39 16.48 11.02
CA GLU A 138 16.74 16.47 12.44
C GLU A 138 16.70 15.08 13.09
N ILE A 139 15.78 14.22 12.64
CA ILE A 139 15.57 12.89 13.22
C ILE A 139 16.24 11.75 12.41
N HIS A 140 16.73 12.02 11.20
CA HIS A 140 17.24 11.00 10.28
C HIS A 140 18.25 10.04 10.93
N SER A 141 19.28 10.55 11.59
CA SER A 141 20.32 9.72 12.22
C SER A 141 19.81 8.85 13.37
N LEU A 142 18.73 9.27 14.03
CA LEU A 142 18.09 8.51 15.11
C LEU A 142 17.31 7.30 14.57
N ILE A 143 16.59 7.49 13.46
CA ILE A 143 15.70 6.47 12.89
C ILE A 143 16.39 5.60 11.84
N CYS A 144 17.40 6.12 11.15
CA CYS A 144 18.18 5.43 10.13
C CYS A 144 19.65 5.28 10.56
N PRO A 145 19.95 4.58 11.66
CA PRO A 145 21.33 4.41 12.09
C PRO A 145 22.12 3.59 11.06
N ASP A 146 23.38 3.94 10.87
CA ASP A 146 24.29 3.16 10.02
C ASP A 146 24.73 1.88 10.72
N GLU A 147 25.05 1.94 12.01
CA GLU A 147 25.36 0.75 12.82
C GLU A 147 24.17 0.31 13.69
N TRP A 148 23.94 -1.00 13.77
CA TRP A 148 22.86 -1.58 14.59
C TRP A 148 23.31 -1.92 16.01
N THR A 149 23.72 -0.89 16.76
CA THR A 149 24.26 -0.99 18.13
C THR A 149 23.20 -1.44 19.14
N GLU A 150 23.62 -1.79 20.37
CA GLU A 150 22.69 -2.16 21.45
C GLU A 150 21.75 -1.01 21.83
N GLU A 151 22.23 0.23 21.74
CA GLU A 151 21.40 1.41 21.98
C GLU A 151 20.31 1.57 20.91
N CYS A 152 20.64 1.33 19.64
CA CYS A 152 19.67 1.37 18.54
C CYS A 152 18.56 0.32 18.69
N ARG A 153 18.89 -0.82 19.32
CA ARG A 153 17.96 -1.94 19.60
C ARG A 153 17.05 -1.69 20.79
N SER A 154 17.40 -0.75 21.67
CA SER A 154 16.61 -0.46 22.85
C SER A 154 15.37 0.34 22.50
N GLU A 155 14.23 -0.34 22.51
CA GLU A 155 12.92 0.30 22.32
C GLU A 155 12.67 1.38 23.37
N THR A 156 13.08 1.16 24.63
CA THR A 156 12.96 2.16 25.69
C THR A 156 13.76 3.41 25.38
N ILE A 157 15.03 3.29 24.98
CA ILE A 157 15.85 4.47 24.65
C ILE A 157 15.30 5.18 23.42
N PHE A 158 14.86 4.44 22.40
CA PHE A 158 14.24 5.04 21.22
C PHE A 158 12.98 5.81 21.61
N ARG A 159 12.07 5.17 22.36
CA ARG A 159 10.85 5.78 22.90
C ARG A 159 11.16 7.00 23.74
N ASP A 160 12.10 6.95 24.67
CA ASP A 160 12.46 8.10 25.52
C ASP A 160 13.01 9.27 24.71
N ARG A 161 13.68 9.00 23.58
CA ARG A 161 14.15 10.05 22.68
C ARG A 161 12.99 10.68 21.92
N ILE A 162 12.05 9.87 21.42
CA ILE A 162 10.92 10.35 20.60
C ILE A 162 9.71 10.82 21.40
N ASN A 163 9.58 10.38 22.64
CA ASN A 163 8.50 10.76 23.54
C ASN A 163 8.86 12.08 24.21
N GLY A 164 8.07 13.10 23.93
CA GLY A 164 8.21 14.44 24.46
C GLY A 164 7.35 15.42 23.67
N ASP A 165 7.55 16.71 23.91
CA ASP A 165 6.75 17.78 23.28
C ASP A 165 6.81 17.77 21.74
N ARG A 166 7.81 17.09 21.16
CA ARG A 166 8.03 16.97 19.71
C ARG A 166 7.52 15.66 19.09
N PHE A 167 6.92 14.75 19.87
CA PHE A 167 6.47 13.45 19.36
C PHE A 167 5.58 13.58 18.12
N THR A 168 4.55 14.44 18.19
CA THR A 168 3.65 14.71 17.06
C THR A 168 4.38 15.25 15.83
N GLU A 169 5.31 16.19 16.03
CA GLU A 169 6.11 16.78 14.96
C GLU A 169 6.96 15.72 14.26
N TRP A 170 7.62 14.85 15.04
CA TRP A 170 8.46 13.77 14.51
C TRP A 170 7.66 12.67 13.83
N MET A 171 6.51 12.28 14.38
CA MET A 171 5.61 11.35 13.72
C MET A 171 5.12 11.91 12.39
N ASN A 172 4.79 13.21 12.31
CA ASN A 172 4.51 13.85 11.03
C ASN A 172 5.73 13.84 10.11
N ALA A 173 6.92 14.20 10.58
CA ALA A 173 8.13 14.23 9.77
C ALA A 173 8.50 12.86 9.17
N ILE A 174 8.36 11.78 9.94
CA ILE A 174 8.59 10.41 9.49
C ILE A 174 7.57 10.02 8.42
N ASN A 175 6.29 10.34 8.65
CA ASN A 175 5.20 9.86 7.81
C ASN A 175 4.89 10.76 6.61
N ALA A 176 5.25 12.04 6.61
CA ALA A 176 4.97 12.96 5.50
C ALA A 176 5.66 12.56 4.19
N GLY A 177 6.77 11.83 4.29
CA GLY A 177 7.71 11.57 3.20
C GLY A 177 8.79 12.64 3.10
N GLN A 178 9.85 12.34 2.36
CA GLN A 178 11.01 13.21 2.19
C GLN A 178 11.71 12.93 0.86
N TYR A 179 12.53 13.87 0.40
CA TYR A 179 13.19 13.82 -0.91
C TYR A 179 14.69 14.18 -0.84
N GLN A 180 15.23 14.26 0.38
CA GLN A 180 16.58 14.73 0.65
C GLN A 180 17.55 13.58 0.99
N GLU A 181 17.03 12.47 1.52
CA GLU A 181 17.81 11.34 2.04
C GLU A 181 17.48 10.04 1.30
N PRO A 182 18.17 9.70 0.20
CA PRO A 182 17.84 8.54 -0.64
C PRO A 182 17.88 7.18 0.06
N THR A 183 18.61 7.07 1.17
CA THR A 183 18.72 5.84 1.97
C THR A 183 17.77 5.83 3.19
N GLY A 184 17.02 6.92 3.37
CA GLY A 184 16.11 7.13 4.48
C GLY A 184 14.72 6.56 4.26
N PHE A 185 13.88 6.70 5.27
CA PHE A 185 12.45 6.40 5.22
C PHE A 185 11.67 7.40 4.40
N GLY A 186 10.55 6.92 3.84
CA GLY A 186 9.61 7.77 3.12
C GLY A 186 10.24 8.52 1.95
N PHE A 187 11.37 8.03 1.44
CA PHE A 187 12.05 8.65 0.30
C PHE A 187 11.14 8.55 -0.93
N GLY A 188 10.73 9.69 -1.47
CA GLY A 188 9.80 9.75 -2.62
C GLY A 188 10.48 9.65 -3.98
N GLY A 189 11.81 9.50 -4.03
CA GLY A 189 12.57 9.46 -5.28
C GLY A 189 12.94 10.85 -5.80
N THR A 190 13.72 10.90 -6.87
CA THR A 190 14.10 12.14 -7.58
C THR A 190 13.46 12.27 -8.95
N GLN A 191 12.70 11.25 -9.36
CA GLN A 191 11.96 11.16 -10.61
C GLN A 191 10.81 10.17 -10.45
N ARG A 192 9.96 10.07 -11.47
CA ARG A 192 8.91 9.04 -11.52
C ARG A 192 9.54 7.66 -11.58
N GLU A 193 9.05 6.76 -10.73
CA GLU A 193 9.45 5.36 -10.72
C GLU A 193 8.70 4.57 -11.81
N TRP A 194 9.23 3.41 -12.17
CA TRP A 194 8.61 2.54 -13.18
C TRP A 194 7.14 2.21 -12.84
N SER A 195 6.84 1.96 -11.56
CA SER A 195 5.47 1.69 -11.09
C SER A 195 4.52 2.87 -11.30
N ASN A 196 5.02 4.10 -11.16
CA ASN A 196 4.23 5.32 -11.37
C ASN A 196 3.88 5.49 -12.86
N GLU A 197 4.88 5.39 -13.74
CA GLU A 197 4.69 5.48 -15.19
C GLU A 197 3.79 4.36 -15.72
N THR A 198 3.99 3.14 -15.22
CA THR A 198 3.20 1.97 -15.61
C THR A 198 1.76 2.09 -15.15
N LEU A 199 1.52 2.59 -13.93
CA LEU A 199 0.16 2.85 -13.44
C LEU A 199 -0.55 3.88 -14.33
N GLU A 200 0.08 5.01 -14.64
CA GLU A 200 -0.51 6.02 -15.54
C GLU A 200 -0.88 5.41 -16.89
N ALA A 201 0.03 4.65 -17.50
CA ALA A 201 -0.21 4.01 -18.80
C ALA A 201 -1.37 3.00 -18.75
N ILE A 202 -1.48 2.21 -17.66
CA ILE A 202 -2.58 1.27 -17.46
C ILE A 202 -3.90 2.03 -17.33
N LEU A 203 -3.98 3.07 -16.49
CA LEU A 203 -5.22 3.80 -16.27
C LEU A 203 -5.65 4.54 -17.55
N ALA A 204 -4.70 5.12 -18.29
CA ALA A 204 -4.98 5.74 -19.59
C ALA A 204 -5.50 4.73 -20.62
N ALA A 205 -4.99 3.50 -20.62
CA ALA A 205 -5.42 2.47 -21.57
C ALA A 205 -6.76 1.81 -21.17
N GLU A 206 -6.97 1.59 -19.87
CA GLU A 206 -8.08 0.77 -19.39
C GLU A 206 -9.26 1.61 -18.88
N LEU A 207 -9.05 2.87 -18.51
CA LEU A 207 -10.08 3.72 -17.88
C LEU A 207 -10.35 5.03 -18.63
N SER A 208 -9.92 5.20 -19.88
CA SER A 208 -10.06 6.49 -20.60
C SER A 208 -11.50 7.01 -20.75
N GLY A 209 -12.50 6.12 -20.73
CA GLY A 209 -13.92 6.46 -20.94
C GLY A 209 -14.73 6.64 -19.66
N ILE A 210 -14.14 6.42 -18.48
CA ILE A 210 -14.90 6.46 -17.23
C ILE A 210 -15.26 7.90 -16.84
N ARG A 211 -16.38 8.04 -16.14
CA ARG A 211 -16.80 9.27 -15.47
C ARG A 211 -16.76 9.15 -13.95
N LYS A 212 -16.83 7.91 -13.44
CA LYS A 212 -16.95 7.59 -12.02
C LYS A 212 -16.03 6.43 -11.67
N LEU A 213 -15.14 6.64 -10.69
CA LEU A 213 -14.20 5.64 -10.20
C LEU A 213 -14.39 5.36 -8.70
N GLY A 214 -14.74 4.12 -8.35
CA GLY A 214 -14.49 3.59 -7.02
C GLY A 214 -13.03 3.17 -6.87
N PHE A 215 -12.39 3.49 -5.76
CA PHE A 215 -10.98 3.20 -5.53
C PHE A 215 -10.70 2.55 -4.17
N ILE A 216 -9.91 1.47 -4.17
CA ILE A 216 -9.35 0.84 -2.97
C ILE A 216 -7.84 0.61 -3.21
N ASP A 217 -7.02 1.01 -2.25
CA ASP A 217 -5.62 0.57 -2.16
C ASP A 217 -5.42 -0.22 -0.86
N TRP A 218 -4.98 -1.48 -0.99
CA TRP A 218 -4.82 -2.37 0.15
C TRP A 218 -3.46 -2.22 0.82
N HIS A 219 -3.53 -2.03 2.14
CA HIS A 219 -2.38 -1.85 3.00
C HIS A 219 -2.49 -2.64 4.30
N THR A 220 -1.40 -2.70 5.05
CA THR A 220 -1.34 -3.30 6.39
C THR A 220 -0.43 -2.50 7.31
N GLY A 221 -0.82 -2.38 8.57
CA GLY A 221 -0.02 -1.77 9.62
C GLY A 221 -0.89 -1.00 10.60
N LEU A 222 -1.74 -0.10 10.10
CA LEU A 222 -2.60 0.74 10.94
C LEU A 222 -3.95 0.07 11.27
N GLY A 223 -4.45 0.33 12.48
CA GLY A 223 -5.75 -0.17 12.95
C GLY A 223 -5.63 -1.16 14.12
N GLY A 224 -6.78 -1.60 14.62
CA GLY A 224 -6.83 -2.73 15.55
C GLY A 224 -6.34 -4.01 14.88
N TYR A 225 -5.81 -4.96 15.66
CA TYR A 225 -5.26 -6.20 15.12
C TYR A 225 -6.33 -6.98 14.32
N GLY A 226 -6.14 -7.10 13.00
CA GLY A 226 -7.08 -7.75 12.08
C GLY A 226 -8.31 -6.91 11.70
N GLU A 227 -8.38 -5.66 12.17
CA GLU A 227 -9.47 -4.72 11.89
C GLU A 227 -9.08 -3.72 10.79
N PRO A 228 -10.03 -3.28 9.96
CA PRO A 228 -9.76 -2.30 8.92
C PRO A 228 -9.65 -0.88 9.50
N PHE A 229 -8.72 -0.11 8.96
CA PHE A 229 -8.54 1.31 9.23
C PHE A 229 -8.56 2.11 7.92
N PHE A 230 -9.47 3.07 7.82
CA PHE A 230 -9.73 3.77 6.57
C PHE A 230 -8.97 5.09 6.52
N LEU A 231 -8.11 5.22 5.52
CA LEU A 231 -7.49 6.46 5.13
C LEU A 231 -8.19 7.00 3.88
N CYS A 232 -9.35 7.65 4.08
CA CYS A 232 -10.05 8.37 3.02
C CYS A 232 -9.35 9.71 2.75
N PHE A 233 -8.89 9.93 1.52
CA PHE A 233 -8.18 11.16 1.12
C PHE A 233 -9.04 12.10 0.26
N ASN A 234 -10.31 11.75 0.03
CA ASN A 234 -11.29 12.70 -0.49
C ASN A 234 -11.48 13.86 0.50
N GLU A 235 -11.81 15.05 -0.01
CA GLU A 235 -12.02 16.26 0.79
C GLU A 235 -13.12 16.03 1.84
N GLN A 236 -12.79 16.19 3.12
CA GLN A 236 -13.72 15.95 4.22
C GLN A 236 -14.96 16.83 4.10
N GLY A 237 -16.15 16.22 4.16
CA GLY A 237 -17.44 16.90 3.94
C GLY A 237 -17.77 17.22 2.47
N GLY A 238 -16.86 16.94 1.53
CA GLY A 238 -17.11 17.03 0.09
C GLY A 238 -17.95 15.87 -0.44
N PRO A 239 -18.43 15.95 -1.70
CA PRO A 239 -19.34 14.95 -2.28
C PRO A 239 -18.75 13.55 -2.37
N ASP A 240 -17.47 13.41 -2.71
CA ASP A 240 -16.80 12.11 -2.78
C ASP A 240 -16.59 11.49 -1.39
N TRP A 241 -16.28 12.31 -0.39
CA TRP A 241 -16.13 11.84 0.99
C TRP A 241 -17.46 11.39 1.59
N GLU A 242 -18.53 12.16 1.36
CA GLU A 242 -19.89 11.78 1.78
C GLU A 242 -20.33 10.46 1.13
N ARG A 243 -19.93 10.24 -0.13
CA ARG A 243 -20.17 8.98 -0.83
C ARG A 243 -19.38 7.82 -0.22
N ALA A 244 -18.11 8.02 0.13
CA ALA A 244 -17.34 7.02 0.86
C ALA A 244 -18.00 6.65 2.20
N CYS A 245 -18.51 7.64 2.95
CA CYS A 245 -19.28 7.38 4.18
C CYS A 245 -20.54 6.57 3.93
N GLN A 246 -21.24 6.80 2.81
CA GLN A 246 -22.41 5.99 2.42
C GLN A 246 -22.03 4.55 2.09
N TRP A 247 -20.87 4.32 1.49
CA TRP A 247 -20.41 2.97 1.11
C TRP A 247 -19.95 2.15 2.31
N TRP A 248 -19.16 2.76 3.20
CA TRP A 248 -18.42 2.01 4.22
C TRP A 248 -18.80 2.35 5.67
N GLY A 249 -19.70 3.31 5.88
CA GLY A 249 -20.06 3.81 7.20
C GLY A 249 -19.22 5.03 7.60
N ARG A 250 -19.90 6.06 8.14
CA ARG A 250 -19.25 7.31 8.54
C ARG A 250 -18.24 7.11 9.67
N GLU A 251 -18.55 6.23 10.62
CA GLU A 251 -17.68 5.89 11.74
C GLU A 251 -16.35 5.28 11.30
N ARG A 252 -16.34 4.58 10.17
CA ARG A 252 -15.11 4.03 9.59
C ARG A 252 -14.35 5.09 8.81
N VAL A 253 -15.03 5.88 7.98
CA VAL A 253 -14.40 6.85 7.07
C VAL A 253 -13.92 8.13 7.78
N ASP A 254 -14.62 8.57 8.82
CA ASP A 254 -14.27 9.74 9.65
C ASP A 254 -13.35 9.33 10.82
N THR A 255 -12.34 8.50 10.53
CA THR A 255 -11.40 8.05 11.57
C THR A 255 -10.39 9.15 11.88
N GLN A 256 -10.44 9.67 13.10
CA GLN A 256 -9.41 10.56 13.65
C GLN A 256 -8.30 9.80 14.40
N SER A 257 -8.51 8.51 14.67
CA SER A 257 -7.69 7.71 15.60
C SER A 257 -6.86 6.65 14.87
N GLY A 258 -5.64 7.01 14.44
CA GLY A 258 -4.71 6.06 13.81
C GLY A 258 -3.22 6.32 14.07
N PHE A 259 -2.88 7.43 14.75
CA PHE A 259 -1.49 7.85 14.99
C PHE A 259 -1.21 8.08 16.47
N ASP A 260 -1.73 7.21 17.35
CA ASP A 260 -1.60 7.35 18.82
C ASP A 260 -2.05 8.73 19.35
N GLY A 261 -3.11 9.29 18.76
CA GLY A 261 -3.64 10.61 19.11
C GLY A 261 -3.00 11.79 18.36
N ALA A 262 -1.98 11.55 17.54
CA ALA A 262 -1.43 12.57 16.64
C ALA A 262 -2.38 12.86 15.46
N PRO A 263 -2.40 14.10 14.94
CA PRO A 263 -3.11 14.44 13.72
C PRO A 263 -2.56 13.68 12.52
N ARG A 264 -3.39 13.57 11.47
CA ARG A 264 -3.00 12.95 10.21
C ARG A 264 -1.75 13.65 9.64
N PRO A 265 -0.72 12.91 9.22
CA PRO A 265 0.46 13.48 8.60
C PRO A 265 0.14 14.26 7.32
N GLN A 266 0.95 15.27 7.04
CA GLN A 266 0.91 16.02 5.79
C GLN A 266 1.66 15.25 4.69
N TYR A 267 1.00 14.23 4.15
CA TYR A 267 1.59 13.38 3.11
C TYR A 267 1.87 14.15 1.82
N SER A 268 3.00 13.82 1.18
CA SER A 268 3.32 14.25 -0.18
C SER A 268 3.43 13.06 -1.11
N GLY A 269 2.87 13.15 -2.32
CA GLY A 269 3.09 12.16 -3.38
C GLY A 269 2.34 10.84 -3.21
N LEU A 270 1.14 10.87 -2.64
CA LEU A 270 0.31 9.68 -2.43
C LEU A 270 -0.16 9.06 -3.76
N VAL A 271 -0.19 7.72 -3.83
CA VAL A 271 -0.77 6.98 -4.97
C VAL A 271 -2.22 7.42 -5.21
N PHE A 272 -3.01 7.58 -4.14
CA PHE A 272 -4.40 8.05 -4.20
C PHE A 272 -4.54 9.34 -5.03
N GLN A 273 -3.71 10.35 -4.72
CA GLN A 273 -3.72 11.64 -5.41
C GLN A 273 -3.23 11.51 -6.85
N GLY A 274 -2.25 10.62 -7.09
CA GLY A 274 -1.78 10.25 -8.41
C GLY A 274 -2.88 9.67 -9.30
N VAL A 275 -3.61 8.66 -8.80
CA VAL A 275 -4.75 8.05 -9.49
C VAL A 275 -5.82 9.10 -9.78
N GLN A 276 -6.19 9.92 -8.78
CA GLN A 276 -7.16 11.00 -8.96
C GLN A 276 -6.75 11.97 -10.08
N LYS A 277 -5.46 12.31 -10.18
CA LYS A 277 -4.92 13.14 -11.27
C LYS A 277 -4.99 12.43 -12.62
N PHE A 278 -4.64 11.15 -12.68
CA PHE A 278 -4.59 10.40 -13.95
C PHE A 278 -5.95 10.13 -14.56
N VAL A 279 -7.01 10.01 -13.74
CA VAL A 279 -8.37 9.75 -14.25
C VAL A 279 -9.21 11.01 -14.42
N ALA A 280 -8.70 12.18 -14.02
CA ALA A 280 -9.39 13.45 -14.22
C ALA A 280 -9.78 13.65 -15.71
N PRO A 281 -11.00 14.12 -16.01
CA PRO A 281 -11.97 14.75 -15.11
C PRO A 281 -12.97 13.78 -14.45
N ALA A 282 -12.76 12.46 -14.49
CA ALA A 282 -13.63 11.52 -13.79
C ALA A 282 -13.64 11.80 -12.28
N GLU A 283 -14.82 11.68 -11.67
CA GLU A 283 -14.97 11.73 -10.22
C GLU A 283 -14.39 10.45 -9.60
N MET A 284 -13.69 10.57 -8.46
CA MET A 284 -13.11 9.42 -7.77
C MET A 284 -13.52 9.43 -6.30
N THR A 285 -14.20 8.36 -5.86
CA THR A 285 -14.50 8.10 -4.45
C THR A 285 -13.73 6.87 -4.01
N GLY A 286 -12.96 6.97 -2.92
CA GLY A 286 -12.18 5.82 -2.47
C GLY A 286 -11.45 5.98 -1.15
N ALA A 287 -10.72 4.95 -0.77
CA ALA A 287 -9.85 4.99 0.40
C ALA A 287 -8.60 4.13 0.20
N VAL A 288 -7.53 4.55 0.88
CA VAL A 288 -6.46 3.62 1.29
C VAL A 288 -6.99 2.87 2.51
N ILE A 289 -6.90 1.54 2.53
CA ILE A 289 -7.45 0.74 3.61
C ILE A 289 -6.36 -0.15 4.19
N GLU A 290 -6.06 0.08 5.45
CA GLU A 290 -5.05 -0.60 6.24
C GLU A 290 -5.72 -1.72 7.06
N PHE A 291 -5.04 -2.83 7.27
CA PHE A 291 -5.40 -3.81 8.31
C PHE A 291 -4.35 -3.77 9.42
N GLY A 292 -4.79 -3.61 10.67
CA GLY A 292 -3.85 -3.50 11.79
C GLY A 292 -3.08 -4.79 12.02
N THR A 293 -1.77 -4.69 12.18
CA THR A 293 -0.88 -5.85 12.39
C THR A 293 -0.18 -5.85 13.74
N GLY A 294 -0.17 -4.72 14.44
CA GLY A 294 0.47 -4.59 15.74
C GLY A 294 0.64 -3.13 16.16
N PRO A 295 1.31 -2.86 17.28
CA PRO A 295 1.61 -1.50 17.73
C PRO A 295 2.46 -0.74 16.72
N ILE A 296 2.12 0.54 16.45
CA ILE A 296 2.76 1.34 15.40
C ILE A 296 4.28 1.51 15.61
N LEU A 297 4.73 1.65 16.85
CA LEU A 297 6.15 1.78 17.17
C LEU A 297 6.92 0.48 16.93
N GLU A 298 6.29 -0.67 17.14
CA GLU A 298 6.90 -1.98 16.84
C GLU A 298 7.03 -2.17 15.32
N ILE A 299 5.97 -1.86 14.56
CA ILE A 299 6.00 -1.86 13.09
C ILE A 299 7.08 -0.92 12.57
N PHE A 300 7.17 0.28 13.12
CA PHE A 300 8.20 1.25 12.74
C PHE A 300 9.61 0.72 13.02
N ASP A 301 9.83 0.06 14.15
CA ASP A 301 11.12 -0.54 14.48
C ASP A 301 11.50 -1.69 13.53
N TRP A 302 10.52 -2.45 13.02
CA TRP A 302 10.75 -3.40 11.93
C TRP A 302 11.14 -2.70 10.62
N HIS A 303 10.51 -1.58 10.27
CA HIS A 303 10.95 -0.77 9.13
C HIS A 303 12.39 -0.27 9.30
N ARG A 304 12.84 0.07 10.51
CA ARG A 304 14.25 0.47 10.78
C ARG A 304 15.22 -0.67 10.49
N ARG A 305 14.85 -1.89 10.86
CA ARG A 305 15.63 -3.09 10.54
C ARG A 305 15.65 -3.37 9.04
N ASP A 306 14.54 -3.19 8.34
CA ASP A 306 14.48 -3.35 6.88
C ASP A 306 15.42 -2.37 6.16
N ARG A 307 15.37 -1.08 6.52
CA ARG A 307 16.32 -0.07 6.03
C ARG A 307 17.76 -0.48 6.33
N TRP A 308 18.05 -0.87 7.57
CA TRP A 308 19.41 -1.25 7.98
C TRP A 308 19.92 -2.49 7.25
N LEU A 309 19.07 -3.49 7.00
CA LEU A 309 19.43 -4.64 6.17
C LEU A 309 19.89 -4.22 4.77
N ARG A 310 19.36 -3.11 4.26
CA ARG A 310 19.68 -2.60 2.92
C ARG A 310 20.91 -1.69 2.87
N PHE A 311 21.08 -0.80 3.85
CA PHE A 311 22.09 0.26 3.81
C PHE A 311 23.05 0.30 5.01
N GLY A 312 22.73 -0.45 6.05
CA GLY A 312 23.49 -0.45 7.28
C GLY A 312 24.93 -0.94 7.11
N THR A 313 25.82 -0.37 7.90
CA THR A 313 27.20 -0.79 8.08
C THR A 313 27.33 -1.59 9.38
N GLY A 314 28.23 -2.57 9.42
CA GLY A 314 28.47 -3.36 10.62
C GLY A 314 28.84 -4.81 10.31
N PRO A 315 29.18 -5.61 11.33
CA PRO A 315 29.55 -7.01 11.13
C PRO A 315 28.38 -7.79 10.49
N ASP A 316 28.69 -8.56 9.44
CA ASP A 316 27.73 -9.38 8.71
C ASP A 316 27.37 -10.65 9.50
N ASP A 317 26.57 -10.46 10.55
CA ASP A 317 25.98 -11.56 11.32
C ASP A 317 24.80 -12.15 10.55
N ALA A 318 25.05 -13.30 9.91
CA ALA A 318 24.05 -14.01 9.10
C ALA A 318 22.81 -14.44 9.91
N GLU A 319 22.95 -14.77 11.18
CA GLU A 319 21.83 -15.17 12.04
C GLU A 319 20.94 -13.96 12.36
N MET A 320 21.55 -12.83 12.73
CA MET A 320 20.83 -11.57 12.95
C MET A 320 20.07 -11.14 11.69
N ARG A 321 20.71 -11.17 10.52
CA ARG A 321 20.08 -10.76 9.26
C ARG A 321 18.92 -11.67 8.88
N THR A 322 19.06 -12.98 9.12
CA THR A 322 17.97 -13.94 8.88
C THR A 322 16.78 -13.67 9.80
N ARG A 323 17.03 -13.45 11.10
CA ARG A 323 16.00 -13.08 12.06
C ARG A 323 15.29 -11.77 11.69
N PHE A 324 16.04 -10.75 11.27
CA PHE A 324 15.45 -9.47 10.88
C PHE A 324 14.59 -9.59 9.63
N ARG A 325 15.04 -10.31 8.59
CA ARG A 325 14.21 -10.56 7.39
C ARG A 325 12.89 -11.25 7.75
N LYS A 326 12.95 -12.26 8.64
CA LYS A 326 11.73 -12.93 9.10
C LYS A 326 10.81 -11.96 9.85
N GLY A 327 11.35 -11.18 10.79
CA GLY A 327 10.56 -10.25 11.59
C GLY A 327 9.94 -9.11 10.76
N VAL A 328 10.68 -8.55 9.81
CA VAL A 328 10.16 -7.53 8.86
C VAL A 328 8.94 -8.07 8.11
N ARG A 329 9.03 -9.31 7.63
CA ARG A 329 7.94 -9.98 6.95
C ARG A 329 6.74 -10.21 7.86
N ASP A 330 6.96 -10.83 9.03
CA ASP A 330 5.88 -11.16 9.96
C ASP A 330 5.14 -9.91 10.46
N ALA A 331 5.83 -8.77 10.58
CA ALA A 331 5.28 -7.53 11.12
C ALA A 331 4.18 -6.90 10.24
N LEU A 332 4.25 -7.05 8.91
CA LEU A 332 3.20 -6.58 7.99
C LEU A 332 2.45 -7.71 7.29
N PHE A 333 2.87 -8.96 7.50
CA PHE A 333 2.14 -10.13 7.02
C PHE A 333 2.02 -11.19 8.13
N PRO A 334 1.11 -10.98 9.12
CA PRO A 334 0.89 -11.96 10.16
C PRO A 334 0.45 -13.33 9.61
N THR A 335 1.07 -14.38 10.14
CA THR A 335 0.69 -15.77 9.82
C THR A 335 -0.42 -16.31 10.73
N ASP A 336 -0.91 -15.50 11.66
CA ASP A 336 -2.01 -15.85 12.55
C ASP A 336 -3.28 -16.18 11.74
N PRO A 337 -3.82 -17.41 11.85
CA PRO A 337 -5.05 -17.80 11.17
C PRO A 337 -6.28 -16.96 11.54
N GLU A 338 -6.35 -16.41 12.76
CA GLU A 338 -7.47 -15.56 13.18
C GLU A 338 -7.41 -14.20 12.51
N TRP A 339 -6.23 -13.57 12.52
CA TRP A 339 -5.95 -12.34 11.77
C TRP A 339 -6.30 -12.50 10.30
N ARG A 340 -5.80 -13.56 9.64
CA ARG A 340 -6.05 -13.85 8.23
C ARG A 340 -7.55 -13.98 7.93
N ARG A 341 -8.30 -14.68 8.78
CA ARG A 341 -9.75 -14.85 8.63
C ARG A 341 -10.49 -13.53 8.78
N SER A 342 -10.11 -12.72 9.77
CA SER A 342 -10.69 -11.40 9.99
C SER A 342 -10.51 -10.50 8.75
N VAL A 343 -9.25 -10.39 8.30
CA VAL A 343 -8.87 -9.60 7.14
C VAL A 343 -9.66 -9.99 5.89
N LEU A 344 -9.81 -11.28 5.61
CA LEU A 344 -10.59 -11.73 4.45
C LEU A 344 -12.06 -11.39 4.56
N THR A 345 -12.65 -11.56 5.75
CA THR A 345 -14.06 -11.23 6.01
C THR A 345 -14.32 -9.74 5.75
N HIS A 346 -13.43 -8.88 6.26
CA HIS A 346 -13.50 -7.45 6.02
C HIS A 346 -13.23 -7.08 4.56
N ALA A 347 -12.18 -7.62 3.95
CA ALA A 347 -11.81 -7.32 2.57
C ALA A 347 -12.94 -7.68 1.59
N GLU A 348 -13.57 -8.85 1.74
CA GLU A 348 -14.74 -9.24 0.93
C GLU A 348 -15.91 -8.25 1.10
N THR A 349 -16.24 -7.91 2.35
CA THR A 349 -17.33 -6.98 2.67
C THR A 349 -17.08 -5.59 2.08
N ILE A 350 -15.87 -5.06 2.26
CA ILE A 350 -15.48 -3.72 1.81
C ILE A 350 -15.51 -3.62 0.28
N GLN A 351 -15.01 -4.65 -0.42
CA GLN A 351 -15.03 -4.69 -1.89
C GLN A 351 -16.45 -4.82 -2.43
N ALA A 352 -17.30 -5.64 -1.79
CA ALA A 352 -18.70 -5.75 -2.15
C ALA A 352 -19.46 -4.42 -1.95
N GLN A 353 -19.21 -3.73 -0.84
CA GLN A 353 -19.77 -2.40 -0.56
C GLN A 353 -19.33 -1.36 -1.60
N ALA A 354 -18.04 -1.34 -1.95
CA ALA A 354 -17.52 -0.44 -2.97
C ALA A 354 -18.13 -0.72 -4.35
N LEU A 355 -18.23 -1.99 -4.74
CA LEU A 355 -18.82 -2.40 -6.01
C LEU A 355 -20.31 -2.01 -6.09
N ALA A 356 -21.08 -2.28 -5.03
CA ALA A 356 -22.48 -1.87 -4.94
C ALA A 356 -22.63 -0.34 -4.96
N GLY A 357 -21.74 0.36 -4.27
CA GLY A 357 -21.66 1.81 -4.23
C GLY A 357 -21.42 2.43 -5.61
N VAL A 358 -20.46 1.88 -6.38
CA VAL A 358 -20.21 2.28 -7.77
C VAL A 358 -21.42 2.00 -8.66
N ALA A 359 -22.09 0.85 -8.49
CA ALA A 359 -23.28 0.51 -9.24
C ALA A 359 -24.40 1.55 -9.05
N ALA A 360 -24.62 1.97 -7.80
CA ALA A 360 -25.64 2.93 -7.43
C ALA A 360 -25.30 4.40 -7.78
N TRP A 361 -24.02 4.71 -8.07
CA TRP A 361 -23.55 6.09 -8.24
C TRP A 361 -24.09 6.77 -9.51
#